data_AF-A0A1V4EE36-F1
#
_entry.id   AF-A0A1V4EE36-F1
#
_cell.length_a   1.000
_cell.length_b   1.000
_cell.length_c   1.000
_cell.angle_alpha   90.00
_cell.angle_beta   90.00
_cell.angle_gamma   90.00
#
_symmetry.space_group_name_H-M   'P 1'
#
loop_
_entity.id
_entity.type
_entity.pdbx_description
1 polymer ?
#
loop_
_entity_poly.entity_id
_entity_poly.type
_entity_poly.pdbx_seq_one_letter_code
_entity_poly.pdbx_strand_id
1 'polypeptide(L)' 'MVPDHFDDSDADSQVHPVARKMFFGSRMADPFAEAAEWITAHDVRVLDTAWENAPAGEEFSCVLSVYFVFEDDQED' A
#
# COMPACT_ATOMS: atom_id res chain seq x y z
N MET A 1 -22.32 25.70 -2.31
CA MET A 1 -21.88 27.04 -1.91
C MET A 1 -21.04 26.85 -0.66
N VAL A 2 -19.75 27.19 -0.72
CA VAL A 2 -18.79 27.00 0.38
C VAL A 2 -18.97 28.18 1.37
N PRO A 3 -18.95 27.96 2.70
CA PRO A 3 -19.12 29.05 3.67
C PRO A 3 -18.00 30.12 3.60
N ASP A 4 -18.33 31.38 3.89
CA ASP A 4 -17.43 32.55 3.89
C ASP A 4 -16.18 32.44 4.80
N HIS A 5 -16.09 31.40 5.63
CA HIS A 5 -14.97 31.14 6.55
C HIS A 5 -14.26 29.81 6.28
N PHE A 6 -14.51 29.17 5.14
CA PHE A 6 -13.76 27.97 4.74
C PHE A 6 -12.43 28.40 4.13
N ASP A 7 -11.40 28.44 4.97
CA ASP A 7 -10.03 28.71 4.57
C ASP A 7 -9.30 27.39 4.29
N ASP A 8 -9.28 26.97 3.03
CA ASP A 8 -8.54 25.78 2.58
C ASP A 8 -7.05 26.10 2.32
N SER A 9 -6.59 27.30 2.66
CA SER A 9 -5.21 27.77 2.44
C SER A 9 -4.19 27.12 3.38
N ASP A 10 -4.66 26.47 4.46
CA ASP A 10 -3.87 25.71 5.43
C ASP A 10 -4.04 24.18 5.26
N ALA A 11 -4.70 23.74 4.18
CA ALA A 11 -4.57 22.37 3.74
C ALA A 11 -3.20 22.21 3.07
N ASP A 12 -2.15 22.25 3.89
CA ASP A 12 -0.87 21.62 3.57
C ASP A 12 -1.22 20.15 3.34
N SER A 13 -1.59 19.83 2.11
CA SER A 13 -1.93 18.48 1.68
C SER A 13 -0.59 17.75 1.69
N GLN A 14 -0.17 17.33 2.88
CA GLN A 14 1.07 16.62 3.09
C GLN A 14 0.95 15.32 2.31
N VAL A 15 1.47 15.34 1.09
CA VAL A 15 1.62 14.14 0.28
C VAL A 15 2.76 13.36 0.91
N HIS A 16 2.42 12.43 1.79
CA HIS A 16 3.40 11.49 2.32
C HIS A 16 3.76 10.50 1.21
N PRO A 17 5.06 10.30 0.91
CA PRO A 17 5.46 9.30 -0.08
C PRO A 17 5.08 7.92 0.44
N VAL A 18 4.18 7.23 -0.28
CA VAL A 18 3.76 5.86 0.01
C VAL A 18 4.29 4.95 -1.10
N ALA A 19 5.02 3.91 -0.71
CA ALA A 19 5.44 2.86 -1.62
C ALA A 19 4.31 1.82 -1.78
N ARG A 20 4.25 1.20 -2.96
CA ARG A 20 3.36 0.07 -3.25
C ARG A 20 4.19 -1.11 -3.73
N LYS A 21 3.98 -2.29 -3.15
CA LYS A 21 4.52 -3.56 -3.65
C LYS A 21 3.36 -4.49 -4.01
N MET A 22 3.46 -5.12 -5.17
CA MET A 22 2.49 -6.10 -5.65
C MET A 22 3.03 -7.53 -5.46
N PHE A 23 2.15 -8.42 -5.05
CA PHE A 23 2.39 -9.85 -4.88
C PHE A 23 1.37 -10.60 -5.74
N PHE A 24 1.84 -11.60 -6.48
CA PHE A 24 1.04 -12.30 -7.49
C PHE A 24 0.93 -13.78 -7.13
N GLY A 25 -0.22 -14.39 -7.43
CA GLY A 25 -0.43 -15.80 -7.12
C GLY A 25 -1.56 -16.43 -7.93
N SER A 26 -1.47 -17.74 -8.11
CA SER A 26 -2.55 -18.52 -8.73
C SER A 26 -3.58 -18.98 -7.69
N ARG A 27 -3.23 -19.00 -6.40
CA ARG A 27 -4.15 -19.23 -5.29
C ARG A 27 -4.19 -18.01 -4.39
N MET A 28 -5.34 -17.79 -3.74
CA MET A 28 -5.52 -16.64 -2.86
C MET A 28 -4.49 -16.57 -1.72
N ALA A 29 -4.02 -17.71 -1.22
CA ALA A 29 -3.09 -17.75 -0.10
C ALA A 29 -1.65 -17.35 -0.47
N ASP A 30 -1.25 -17.55 -1.72
CA ASP A 30 0.16 -17.40 -2.13
C ASP A 30 0.65 -15.95 -1.98
N PRO A 31 -0.08 -14.91 -2.45
CA PRO A 31 0.34 -13.52 -2.30
C PRO A 31 0.42 -13.06 -0.85
N PHE A 32 -0.48 -13.56 0.03
CA PHE A 32 -0.45 -13.21 1.44
C PHE A 32 0.73 -13.84 2.18
N ALA A 33 1.08 -15.10 1.84
CA ALA A 33 2.25 -15.75 2.40
C ALA A 33 3.53 -15.01 2.02
N GLU A 34 3.69 -14.71 0.72
CA GLU A 34 4.86 -13.98 0.22
C GLU A 34 4.94 -12.56 0.80
N ALA A 35 3.81 -11.87 0.93
CA ALA A 35 3.74 -10.56 1.57
C ALA A 35 4.17 -10.63 3.04
N ALA A 36 3.71 -11.63 3.80
CA ALA A 36 4.07 -11.79 5.20
C ALA A 36 5.57 -12.07 5.39
N GLU A 37 6.14 -12.94 4.55
CA GLU A 37 7.59 -13.20 4.54
C GLU A 37 8.38 -11.93 4.21
N TRP A 38 7.93 -11.19 3.19
CA TRP A 38 8.59 -9.95 2.79
C TRP A 38 8.50 -8.87 3.88
N ILE A 39 7.33 -8.64 4.47
CA ILE A 39 7.14 -7.68 5.57
C ILE A 39 8.00 -8.06 6.78
N THR A 40 8.12 -9.34 7.12
CA THR A 40 8.97 -9.77 8.24
C THR A 40 10.46 -9.54 7.96
N ALA A 41 10.86 -9.57 6.69
CA ALA A 41 12.23 -9.39 6.26
C ALA A 41 12.64 -7.92 6.06
N HIS A 42 11.71 -6.96 6.07
CA HIS A 42 11.97 -5.55 5.80
C HIS A 42 11.37 -4.68 6.90
N ASP A 43 12.07 -3.60 7.27
CA ASP A 43 11.57 -2.67 8.27
C ASP A 43 10.60 -1.67 7.63
N VAL A 44 9.35 -2.09 7.52
CA VAL A 44 8.29 -1.36 6.82
C VAL A 44 7.04 -1.29 7.67
N ARG A 45 6.43 -0.10 7.69
CA ARG A 45 5.12 0.10 8.26
C ARG A 45 4.05 -0.03 7.18
N VAL A 46 3.27 -1.10 7.26
CA VAL A 46 2.12 -1.29 6.38
C VAL A 46 1.02 -0.28 6.72
N LEU A 47 0.56 0.43 5.70
CA LEU A 47 -0.51 1.41 5.80
C LEU A 47 -1.86 0.83 5.37
N ASP A 48 -1.86 0.09 4.25
CA ASP A 48 -3.08 -0.48 3.69
C ASP A 48 -2.78 -1.66 2.76
N THR A 49 -3.81 -2.45 2.45
CA THR A 49 -3.74 -3.54 1.47
C THR A 49 -4.94 -3.52 0.54
N ALA A 50 -4.69 -3.72 -0.76
CA ALA A 50 -5.74 -3.87 -1.76
C ALA A 50 -5.66 -5.24 -2.44
N TRP A 51 -6.82 -5.83 -2.68
CA TRP A 51 -6.97 -7.11 -3.38
C TRP A 51 -7.60 -6.93 -4.75
N GLU A 52 -6.98 -7.52 -5.77
CA GLU A 52 -7.45 -7.46 -7.15
C GLU A 52 -7.43 -8.87 -7.77
N ASN A 53 -8.46 -9.20 -8.55
CA ASN A 53 -8.42 -10.38 -9.41
C ASN A 53 -7.78 -9.97 -10.74
N ALA A 54 -6.84 -10.76 -11.24
CA ALA A 54 -6.24 -10.49 -12.53
C ALA A 54 -7.25 -10.70 -13.67
N PRO A 55 -7.09 -9.98 -14.80
CA PRO A 55 -7.84 -10.24 -16.02
C PRO A 55 -7.78 -11.71 -16.46
N ALA A 56 -8.82 -12.17 -17.15
CA ALA A 56 -8.85 -13.52 -17.69
C ALA A 56 -7.71 -13.73 -18.70
N GLY A 57 -6.93 -14.81 -18.52
CA GLY A 57 -5.82 -15.18 -19.40
C GLY A 57 -4.43 -14.79 -18.88
N GLU A 58 -4.34 -14.10 -17.75
CA GLU A 58 -3.08 -13.81 -17.06
C GLU A 58 -2.49 -15.06 -16.39
N GLU A 59 -1.16 -15.07 -16.22
CA GLU A 59 -0.42 -16.18 -15.59
C GLU A 59 -0.84 -16.37 -14.11
N PHE A 60 -1.06 -15.26 -13.41
CA PHE A 60 -1.52 -15.24 -12.02
C PHE A 60 -2.96 -14.77 -11.96
N SER A 61 -3.78 -15.37 -11.11
CA SER A 61 -5.21 -15.05 -10.99
C SER A 61 -5.50 -14.01 -9.91
N CYS A 62 -4.55 -13.76 -9.02
CA CYS A 62 -4.71 -12.97 -7.82
C CYS A 62 -3.55 -11.99 -7.65
N VAL A 63 -3.88 -10.75 -7.27
CA VAL A 63 -2.89 -9.71 -6.95
C VAL A 63 -3.22 -9.11 -5.60
N LEU A 64 -2.23 -9.13 -4.70
CA LEU A 64 -2.25 -8.38 -3.44
C LEU A 64 -1.31 -7.19 -3.57
N SER A 65 -1.83 -6.00 -3.31
CA SER A 65 -1.02 -4.78 -3.21
C SER A 65 -0.87 -4.39 -1.76
N VAL A 66 0.37 -4.18 -1.32
CA VAL A 66 0.70 -3.66 0.00
C VAL A 66 1.21 -2.24 -0.16
N TYR A 67 0.57 -1.30 0.55
CA TYR A 67 0.97 0.09 0.63
C TYR A 67 1.71 0.30 1.95
N PHE A 68 2.91 0.86 1.90
CA PHE A 68 3.77 0.96 3.06
C PHE A 68 4.68 2.18 2.99
N VAL A 69 5.27 2.52 4.14
CA VAL A 69 6.40 3.43 4.25
C VAL A 69 7.57 2.67 4.85
N PHE A 70 8.79 3.04 4.48
CA PHE A 70 9.96 2.57 5.20
C PHE A 70 9.99 3.29 6.55
N GLU A 71 10.20 2.54 7.62
CA GLU A 71 10.54 3.16 8.90
C GLU A 71 11.99 3.62 8.74
N ASP A 72 12.18 4.89 8.39
CA ASP A 72 13.47 5.55 8.61
C ASP A 72 13.58 5.64 10.13
N ASP A 73 14.66 5.09 10.71
CA ASP A 73 15.06 5.43 12.08
C ASP A 73 15.10 6.96 12.11
N GLN A 74 14.04 7.60 12.60
CA GLN A 74 14.08 9.03 12.90
C GLN A 74 15.13 9.15 14.00
N GLU A 75 16.37 9.40 13.60
CA GLU A 75 17.46 9.78 14.47
C GLU A 75 16.97 10.95 15.34
N ASP A 76 17.05 10.77 16.65
CA ASP A 76 16.96 11.84 17.68
C ASP A 76 17.78 13.08 17.31
#